data_AF-A0A6A4HQU1-F1
#
_entry.id   AF-A0A6A4HQU1-F1
#
_cell.length_a   1.000
_cell.length_b   1.000
_cell.length_c   1.000
_cell.angle_alpha   90.00
_cell.angle_beta   90.00
_cell.angle_gamma   90.00
#
_symmetry.space_group_name_H-M   'P 1'
#
loop_
_entity.id
_entity.type
_entity.pdbx_description
1 polymer ?
#
loop_
_entity_poly.entity_id
_entity_poly.type
_entity_poly.pdbx_seq_one_letter_code
_entity_poly.pdbx_strand_id
1 'polypeptide(L)'
;EGFVEVLQEMMVKEQEKWKKDVEPVRKALFKTRKISFKIINSTTLLLPRWQEQVANTEFKDRILPRDIATRWNSTYNILAAFLEMKDPV
;
A
#
# COMPACT_ATOMS: atom_id res chain seq x y z
N GLU A 1 6.83 -21.12 21.77
CA GLU A 1 6.77 -19.69 22.15
C GLU A 1 5.54 -19.09 21.48
N GLY A 2 4.50 -18.82 22.27
CA GLY A 2 3.19 -18.45 21.77
C GLY A 2 3.17 -17.00 21.30
N PHE A 3 2.64 -16.76 20.11
CA PHE A 3 2.27 -15.41 19.70
C PHE A 3 1.24 -14.87 20.69
N VAL A 4 1.66 -13.96 21.56
CA VAL A 4 0.73 -13.20 22.39
C VAL A 4 -0.02 -12.27 21.44
N GLU A 5 -1.31 -12.56 21.24
CA GLU A 5 -2.18 -11.70 20.47
C GLU A 5 -2.51 -10.49 21.36
N VAL A 6 -1.60 -9.51 21.40
CA VAL A 6 -1.61 -8.31 22.28
C VAL A 6 -2.98 -7.61 22.33
N LEU A 7 -3.75 -7.70 21.24
CA LEU A 7 -5.10 -7.16 21.16
C LEU A 7 -6.09 -7.85 22.13
N GLN A 8 -5.92 -9.14 22.43
CA GLN A 8 -6.79 -9.88 23.35
C GLN A 8 -6.57 -9.48 24.82
N GLU A 9 -5.38 -8.99 25.17
CA GLU A 9 -5.03 -8.53 26.52
C GLU A 9 -5.47 -7.09 26.78
N MET A 10 -5.80 -6.32 25.73
CA MET A 10 -6.27 -4.93 25.85
C MET A 10 -7.70 -4.86 26.35
N MET A 11 -8.03 -3.81 27.11
CA MET A 11 -9.42 -3.51 27.46
C MET A 11 -10.25 -3.24 26.21
N VAL A 12 -11.53 -3.61 26.24
CA VAL A 12 -12.48 -3.43 25.12
C VAL A 12 -12.45 -2.00 24.54
N LYS A 13 -12.40 -0.99 25.42
CA LYS A 13 -12.32 0.43 25.02
C LYS A 13 -11.04 0.75 24.25
N GLU A 14 -9.91 0.16 24.64
CA GLU A 14 -8.63 0.37 23.98
C GLU A 14 -8.59 -0.35 22.63
N GLN A 15 -9.19 -1.55 22.54
CA GLN A 15 -9.33 -2.28 21.27
C GLN A 15 -10.20 -1.52 20.27
N GLU A 16 -11.32 -0.95 20.71
CA GLU A 16 -12.20 -0.14 19.87
C GLU A 16 -11.50 1.12 19.35
N LYS A 17 -10.80 1.82 20.25
CA LYS A 17 -9.99 2.98 19.88
C LYS A 17 -8.92 2.60 18.85
N TRP A 18 -8.16 1.54 19.11
CA TRP A 18 -7.14 1.05 18.18
C TRP A 18 -7.72 0.67 16.81
N LYS A 19 -8.86 -0.04 16.79
CA LYS A 19 -9.53 -0.40 15.53
C LYS A 19 -9.91 0.84 14.74
N LYS A 20 -10.45 1.87 15.41
CA LYS A 20 -10.84 3.15 14.79
C LYS A 20 -9.62 3.88 14.22
N ASP A 21 -8.52 3.92 14.97
CA ASP A 21 -7.31 4.63 14.58
C ASP A 21 -6.58 3.93 13.41
N VAL A 22 -6.62 2.60 13.35
CA VAL A 22 -5.96 1.79 12.32
C VAL A 22 -6.80 1.61 11.05
N GLU A 23 -8.13 1.76 11.14
CA GLU A 23 -9.05 1.64 10.02
C GLU A 23 -8.68 2.48 8.77
N PRO A 24 -8.37 3.78 8.88
CA PRO A 24 -7.98 4.58 7.72
C PRO A 24 -6.71 4.06 7.05
N VAL A 25 -5.71 3.64 7.85
CA VAL A 25 -4.45 3.09 7.35
C VAL A 25 -4.70 1.77 6.61
N ARG A 26 -5.50 0.87 7.17
CA ARG A 26 -5.88 -0.40 6.52
C ARG A 26 -6.63 -0.18 5.21
N LYS A 27 -7.57 0.77 5.18
CA LYS A 27 -8.32 1.12 3.95
C LYS A 27 -7.41 1.69 2.88
N ALA A 28 -6.52 2.61 3.23
CA ALA A 28 -5.55 3.19 2.32
C ALA A 28 -4.69 2.07 1.71
N LEU A 29 -4.05 1.28 2.56
CA LEU A 29 -3.22 0.13 2.18
C LEU A 29 -3.94 -0.82 1.22
N PHE A 30 -5.20 -1.17 1.51
CA PHE A 30 -6.01 -2.04 0.66
C PHE A 30 -6.26 -1.43 -0.72
N LYS A 31 -6.64 -0.15 -0.79
CA LYS A 31 -6.87 0.57 -2.06
C LYS A 31 -5.58 0.64 -2.88
N THR A 32 -4.48 1.05 -2.27
CA THR A 32 -3.15 1.15 -2.87
C THR A 32 -2.71 -0.16 -3.51
N ARG A 33 -2.87 -1.26 -2.76
CA ARG A 33 -2.60 -2.63 -3.20
C ARG A 33 -3.46 -3.06 -4.38
N LYS A 34 -4.75 -2.69 -4.37
CA LYS A 34 -5.70 -3.02 -5.43
C LYS A 34 -5.40 -2.25 -6.72
N ILE A 35 -5.05 -0.97 -6.60
CA ILE A 35 -4.65 -0.12 -7.74
C ILE A 35 -3.37 -0.68 -8.37
N SER A 36 -2.32 -0.90 -7.57
CA SER A 36 -1.03 -1.43 -8.06
C SER A 36 -1.22 -2.76 -8.81
N PHE A 37 -2.02 -3.67 -8.23
CA PHE A 37 -2.32 -4.95 -8.88
C PHE A 37 -3.04 -4.77 -10.23
N LYS A 38 -4.06 -3.89 -10.29
CA LYS A 38 -4.78 -3.63 -11.54
C LYS A 38 -3.90 -3.00 -12.61
N ILE A 39 -3.02 -2.08 -12.25
CA ILE A 39 -2.09 -1.41 -13.18
C ILE A 39 -1.14 -2.45 -13.80
N ILE A 40 -0.46 -3.26 -12.97
CA ILE A 40 0.49 -4.27 -13.45
C ILE A 40 -0.18 -5.30 -14.37
N ASN A 41 -1.39 -5.74 -14.04
CA ASN A 41 -2.10 -6.78 -14.79
C ASN A 41 -2.90 -6.24 -15.99
N SER A 42 -2.98 -4.93 -16.19
CA SER A 42 -3.67 -4.31 -17.34
C SER A 42 -2.65 -3.58 -18.20
N THR A 43 -1.80 -4.38 -18.84
CA THR A 43 -0.63 -3.94 -19.61
C THR A 43 -0.96 -3.06 -20.81
N THR A 44 -2.19 -3.13 -21.33
CA THR A 44 -2.61 -2.38 -22.53
C THR A 44 -3.42 -1.12 -22.23
N LEU A 45 -4.04 -1.00 -21.06
CA LEU A 45 -4.96 0.11 -20.75
C LEU A 45 -4.47 0.92 -19.56
N LEU A 46 -4.28 0.28 -18.40
CA LEU A 46 -3.95 0.99 -17.18
C LEU A 46 -2.45 1.25 -17.05
N LEU A 47 -1.60 0.34 -17.52
CA LEU A 47 -0.15 0.52 -17.44
C LEU A 47 0.37 1.69 -18.31
N PRO A 48 -0.02 1.83 -19.59
CA PRO A 48 0.42 2.97 -20.40
C PRO A 48 -0.11 4.29 -19.84
N ARG A 49 -1.38 4.31 -19.43
CA ARG A 49 -2.00 5.50 -18.83
C ARG A 49 -1.35 5.88 -17.49
N TRP A 50 -0.94 4.90 -16.69
CA TRP A 50 -0.14 5.15 -15.50
C TRP A 50 1.20 5.80 -15.87
N GLN A 51 1.94 5.22 -16.81
CA GLN A 51 3.22 5.75 -17.28
C GLN A 51 3.11 7.19 -17.79
N GLU A 52 2.04 7.52 -18.53
CA GLU A 52 1.74 8.90 -18.95
C GLU A 52 1.52 9.83 -17.74
N GLN A 53 0.77 9.40 -16.73
CA GLN A 53 0.52 10.22 -15.54
C GLN A 53 1.77 10.46 -14.71
N VAL A 54 2.64 9.46 -14.60
CA VAL A 54 3.90 9.59 -13.84
C VAL A 54 5.06 10.12 -14.67
N ALA A 55 4.88 10.38 -15.97
CA ALA A 55 5.95 10.72 -16.91
C ALA A 55 6.81 11.93 -16.51
N ASN A 56 6.22 12.89 -15.79
CA ASN A 56 6.89 14.11 -15.33
C ASN A 56 7.26 14.08 -13.85
N THR A 57 7.19 12.91 -13.22
CA THR A 57 7.52 12.72 -11.82
C THR A 57 8.69 11.74 -11.71
N GLU A 58 9.31 11.67 -10.52
CA GLU A 58 10.37 10.70 -10.22
C GLU A 58 9.91 9.23 -10.33
N PHE A 59 8.60 9.01 -10.53
CA PHE A 59 7.96 7.71 -10.64
C PHE A 59 7.81 7.21 -12.07
N LYS A 60 8.24 7.97 -13.09
CA LYS A 60 8.16 7.59 -14.52
C LYS A 60 8.61 6.16 -14.79
N ASP A 61 9.74 5.76 -14.20
CA ASP A 61 10.34 4.43 -14.40
C ASP A 61 9.96 3.45 -13.29
N ARG A 62 9.15 3.87 -12.32
CA ARG A 62 8.72 3.04 -11.19
C ARG A 62 7.36 2.41 -11.46
N ILE A 63 7.37 1.12 -11.75
CA ILE A 63 6.17 0.28 -11.64
C ILE A 63 6.01 -0.08 -10.16
N LEU A 64 4.87 0.31 -9.57
CA LEU A 64 4.57 0.01 -8.17
C LEU A 64 4.74 -1.49 -7.90
N PRO A 65 5.63 -1.90 -6.98
CA PRO A 65 6.01 -3.30 -6.85
C PRO A 65 4.85 -4.09 -6.26
N ARG A 66 4.26 -4.95 -7.10
CA ARG A 66 3.43 -6.05 -6.61
C ARG A 66 3.61 -7.29 -7.45
N ASP A 67 4.86 -7.72 -7.58
CA ASP A 67 5.15 -9.09 -7.95
C ASP A 67 5.00 -10.00 -6.72
N ILE A 68 4.23 -11.07 -6.91
CA ILE A 68 3.80 -12.02 -5.89
C ILE A 68 4.97 -12.88 -5.39
N ALA A 69 6.11 -12.91 -6.10
CA ALA A 69 7.27 -13.72 -5.74
C ALA A 69 8.16 -13.11 -4.63
N THR A 70 8.22 -11.78 -4.47
CA THR A 70 9.16 -11.08 -3.54
C THR A 70 8.48 -10.53 -2.27
N ARG A 71 7.63 -11.35 -1.65
CA ARG A 71 6.57 -10.93 -0.70
C ARG A 71 6.99 -10.31 0.63
N TRP A 72 8.26 -10.35 1.04
CA TRP A 72 8.62 -9.98 2.42
C TRP A 72 8.48 -8.48 2.72
N ASN A 73 8.76 -7.60 1.75
CA ASN A 73 8.74 -6.14 1.96
C ASN A 73 7.77 -5.37 1.06
N SER A 74 6.91 -6.06 0.31
CA SER A 74 5.99 -5.42 -0.65
C SER A 74 5.09 -4.36 -0.03
N THR A 75 4.65 -4.56 1.21
CA THR A 75 3.82 -3.59 1.94
C THR A 75 4.57 -2.30 2.22
N TYR A 76 5.80 -2.42 2.70
CA TYR A 76 6.67 -1.29 3.00
C TYR A 76 7.02 -0.54 1.72
N ASN A 77 7.46 -1.24 0.68
CA ASN A 77 7.85 -0.64 -0.60
C ASN A 77 6.69 0.11 -1.26
N ILE A 78 5.47 -0.44 -1.21
CA ILE A 78 4.26 0.23 -1.71
C ILE A 78 3.98 1.49 -0.88
N LEU A 79 4.07 1.44 0.46
CA LEU A 79 3.81 2.61 1.30
C LEU A 79 4.85 3.72 1.09
N ALA A 80 6.14 3.36 1.04
CA ALA A 80 7.22 4.30 0.78
C ALA A 80 7.03 5.03 -0.56
N ALA A 81 6.75 4.28 -1.64
CA ALA A 81 6.50 4.87 -2.95
C ALA A 81 5.32 5.84 -2.93
N PHE A 82 4.20 5.49 -2.27
CA PHE A 82 3.05 6.39 -2.19
C PHE A 82 3.27 7.63 -1.33
N LEU A 83 4.12 7.55 -0.30
CA LEU A 83 4.52 8.70 0.50
C LEU A 83 5.37 9.66 -0.33
N GLU A 84 6.35 9.15 -1.06
CA GLU A 84 7.17 9.96 -1.96
C GLU A 84 6.32 10.63 -3.07
N MET A 85 5.24 9.97 -3.54
CA MET A 85 4.31 10.56 -4.52
C MET A 85 3.43 11.68 -3.94
N LYS A 86 3.18 11.69 -2.63
CA LYS A 86 2.26 12.63 -1.98
C LYS A 86 2.89 14.02 -1.82
N ASP A 87 4.20 14.08 -1.63
CA ASP A 87 4.96 15.32 -1.48
C ASP A 87 5.75 15.57 -2.78
N PRO A 88 5.11 16.12 -3.84
CA PRO A 88 5.86 16.56 -5.00
C PRO A 88 6.79 17.70 -4.56
N VAL A 89 8.09 17.48 -4.71
CA VAL A 89 9.10 18.55 -4.70
C VAL A 89 8.80 19.55 -5.81
#